data_AF-A0A8T3MYW6-F1
#
_entry.id   AF-A0A8T3MYW6-F1
#
_cell.length_a   1.000
_cell.length_b   1.000
_cell.length_c   1.000
_cell.angle_alpha   90.00
_cell.angle_beta   90.00
_cell.angle_gamma   90.00
#
_symmetry.space_group_name_H-M   'P 1'
#
loop_
_entity.id
_entity.type
_entity.pdbx_description
1 polymer ?
#
loop_
_entity_poly.entity_id
_entity_poly.type
_entity_poly.pdbx_seq_one_letter_code
_entity_poly.pdbx_strand_id
1 'polypeptide(L)'
;MSSSPGRRLPRTRTPGGLARPELLATTDWLADQVGRPDVRILDVRWRPDGSGHAVWAAGHILGAVHVDWRADLSDPSETGDALLLAGPEQVARTLGLAGVGDGATVVVYDDTVSLFAARTWWSLRVYGLESVRILDGGFPAWVEEGRQTSTATDPPPVAHFTPRSQSRMRLTTSDVRALLSSPDVTLLDARAPAEYRGHEGNTKRLG
;
A
#
# COMPACT_ATOMS: atom_id res chain seq x y z
N MET A 1 41.64 -23.39 28.06
CA MET A 1 41.00 -22.53 27.04
C MET A 1 39.49 -22.67 27.21
N SER A 2 38.86 -21.66 27.79
CA SER A 2 37.45 -21.66 28.20
C SER A 2 36.58 -21.12 27.08
N SER A 3 35.66 -21.93 26.55
CA SER A 3 34.69 -21.50 25.53
C SER A 3 33.41 -21.03 26.19
N SER A 4 33.11 -19.72 26.08
CA SER A 4 31.83 -19.13 26.50
C SER A 4 30.70 -19.54 25.55
N PRO A 5 29.53 -19.96 26.04
CA PRO A 5 28.35 -20.15 25.20
C PRO A 5 27.67 -18.80 24.93
N GLY A 6 27.43 -18.52 23.65
CA GLY A 6 26.78 -17.29 23.19
C GLY A 6 25.38 -17.11 23.78
N ARG A 7 25.17 -15.95 24.40
CA ARG A 7 23.90 -15.49 24.97
C ARG A 7 22.88 -15.30 23.84
N ARG A 8 21.95 -16.26 23.67
CA ARG A 8 20.75 -16.05 22.84
C ARG A 8 19.85 -15.03 23.54
N LEU A 9 19.56 -13.93 22.86
CA LEU A 9 18.57 -12.95 23.31
C LEU A 9 17.17 -13.60 23.28
N PRO A 10 16.32 -13.34 24.29
CA PRO A 10 14.99 -13.92 24.35
C PRO A 10 14.10 -13.31 23.27
N ARG A 11 13.50 -14.15 22.42
CA ARG A 11 12.44 -13.75 21.49
C ARG A 11 11.16 -13.58 22.30
N THR A 12 10.83 -12.35 22.66
CA THR A 12 9.51 -12.01 23.22
C THR A 12 8.45 -12.22 22.14
N ARG A 13 7.60 -13.23 22.33
CA ARG A 13 6.39 -13.48 21.55
C ARG A 13 5.30 -12.52 22.03
N THR A 14 4.93 -11.55 21.20
CA THR A 14 3.73 -10.72 21.41
C THR A 14 2.48 -11.53 21.02
N PRO A 15 1.36 -11.45 21.76
CA PRO A 15 0.11 -12.12 21.38
C PRO A 15 -0.44 -11.44 20.12
N GLY A 16 -0.57 -12.17 19.01
CA GLY A 16 -0.98 -11.64 17.70
C GLY A 16 0.00 -11.89 16.53
N GLY A 17 1.00 -12.76 16.68
CA GLY A 17 1.53 -13.66 15.63
C GLY A 17 2.18 -13.13 14.33
N LEU A 18 2.08 -11.85 13.96
CA LEU A 18 2.67 -11.33 12.72
C LEU A 18 4.13 -10.91 12.90
N ALA A 19 4.95 -11.11 11.86
CA ALA A 19 6.37 -10.76 11.89
C ALA A 19 6.63 -9.24 11.84
N ARG A 20 5.69 -8.47 11.30
CA ARG A 20 5.79 -7.01 11.08
C ARG A 20 4.46 -6.29 11.39
N PRO A 21 3.95 -6.36 12.63
CA PRO A 21 2.66 -5.78 13.01
C PRO A 21 2.60 -4.25 12.81
N GLU A 22 3.76 -3.57 12.82
CA GLU A 22 3.86 -2.14 12.60
C GLU A 22 3.46 -1.68 11.19
N LEU A 23 3.36 -2.60 10.24
CA LEU A 23 2.89 -2.34 8.87
C LEU A 23 1.36 -2.34 8.77
N LEU A 24 0.67 -2.75 9.82
CA LEU A 24 -0.78 -2.76 9.89
C LEU A 24 -1.26 -1.70 10.87
N ALA A 25 -2.45 -1.19 10.60
CA ALA A 25 -3.27 -0.42 11.51
C ALA A 25 -4.48 -1.28 11.84
N THR A 26 -4.74 -1.57 13.11
CA THR A 26 -6.04 -2.12 13.49
C THR A 26 -7.10 -1.02 13.40
N THR A 27 -8.34 -1.42 13.23
CA THR A 27 -9.51 -0.52 13.27
C THR A 27 -9.59 0.25 14.59
N ASP A 28 -9.30 -0.41 15.72
CA ASP A 28 -9.17 0.23 17.03
C ASP A 28 -8.09 1.32 17.05
N TRP A 29 -6.87 0.97 16.63
CA TRP A 29 -5.76 1.92 16.63
C TRP A 29 -6.06 3.12 15.74
N LEU A 30 -6.63 2.90 14.55
CA LEU A 30 -6.98 3.98 13.64
C LEU A 30 -8.06 4.88 14.26
N ALA A 31 -9.08 4.32 14.93
CA ALA A 31 -10.11 5.12 15.60
C ALA A 31 -9.51 6.09 16.64
N ASP A 32 -8.47 5.68 17.37
CA ASP A 32 -7.74 6.55 18.30
C ASP A 32 -6.86 7.61 17.61
N GLN A 33 -6.53 7.41 16.33
CA GLN A 33 -5.68 8.31 15.54
C GLN A 33 -6.46 9.29 14.65
N VAL A 34 -7.75 9.03 14.38
CA VAL A 34 -8.58 9.88 13.51
C VAL A 34 -8.56 11.33 14.00
N GLY A 35 -8.41 12.27 13.06
CA GLY A 35 -8.38 13.71 13.34
C GLY A 35 -7.03 14.26 13.80
N ARG A 36 -6.03 13.41 14.04
CA ARG A 36 -4.68 13.89 14.34
C ARG A 36 -4.04 14.58 13.12
N PRO A 37 -3.34 15.71 13.29
CA PRO A 37 -2.79 16.48 12.19
C PRO A 37 -1.64 15.78 11.45
N ASP A 38 -0.96 14.82 12.10
CA ASP A 38 0.15 14.02 11.56
C ASP A 38 -0.29 12.71 10.90
N VAL A 39 -1.59 12.37 10.99
CA VAL A 39 -2.15 11.15 10.40
C VAL A 39 -2.98 11.49 9.17
N ARG A 40 -2.76 10.77 8.08
CA ARG A 40 -3.54 10.87 6.84
C ARG A 40 -4.12 9.52 6.48
N ILE A 41 -5.36 9.53 6.05
CA ILE A 41 -6.09 8.32 5.70
C ILE A 41 -6.37 8.41 4.21
N LEU A 42 -5.97 7.38 3.47
CA LEU A 42 -6.19 7.29 2.03
C LEU A 42 -7.17 6.16 1.76
N ASP A 43 -8.29 6.52 1.17
CA ASP A 43 -9.24 5.57 0.60
C ASP A 43 -8.82 5.27 -0.83
N VAL A 44 -8.46 4.02 -1.11
CA VAL A 44 -8.06 3.58 -2.45
C VAL A 44 -9.03 2.57 -3.05
N ARG A 45 -10.29 2.58 -2.59
CA ARG A 45 -11.37 1.81 -3.21
C ARG A 45 -11.48 2.21 -4.68
N TRP A 46 -11.28 1.22 -5.54
CA TRP A 46 -11.21 1.41 -6.99
C TRP A 46 -12.22 0.52 -7.69
N ARG A 47 -12.73 0.99 -8.83
CA ARG A 47 -13.68 0.27 -9.69
C ARG A 47 -13.33 0.48 -11.16
N PRO A 48 -13.44 -0.55 -12.02
CA PRO A 48 -13.16 -0.42 -13.45
C PRO A 48 -14.06 0.57 -14.19
N ASP A 49 -15.27 0.79 -13.68
CA ASP A 49 -16.25 1.73 -14.24
C ASP A 49 -16.02 3.20 -13.81
N GLY A 50 -14.97 3.47 -13.02
CA GLY A 50 -14.65 4.80 -12.51
C GLY A 50 -15.49 5.23 -11.30
N SER A 51 -16.36 4.37 -10.76
CA SER A 51 -17.24 4.72 -9.64
C SER A 51 -16.55 4.79 -8.27
N GLY A 52 -15.24 4.51 -8.18
CA GLY A 52 -14.48 4.49 -6.93
C GLY A 52 -14.64 5.77 -6.10
N HIS A 53 -14.56 6.94 -6.74
CA HIS A 53 -14.77 8.22 -6.07
C HIS A 53 -16.19 8.37 -5.51
N ALA A 54 -17.21 7.93 -6.27
CA ALA A 54 -18.59 7.98 -5.81
C ALA A 54 -18.83 7.04 -4.61
N VAL A 55 -18.18 5.87 -4.58
CA VAL A 55 -18.19 4.96 -3.43
C VAL A 55 -17.59 5.61 -2.18
N TRP A 56 -16.48 6.34 -2.33
CA TRP A 56 -15.91 7.14 -1.24
C TRP A 56 -16.86 8.25 -0.79
N ALA A 57 -17.40 9.05 -1.73
CA ALA A 57 -18.28 10.17 -1.42
C ALA A 57 -19.57 9.73 -0.69
N ALA A 58 -20.07 8.53 -0.98
CA ALA A 58 -21.24 7.95 -0.32
C ALA A 58 -20.97 7.51 1.13
N GLY A 59 -19.71 7.31 1.52
CA GLY A 59 -19.34 6.96 2.89
C GLY A 59 -17.92 6.45 2.99
N HIS A 60 -17.12 7.08 3.86
CA HIS A 60 -15.69 6.77 4.07
C HIS A 60 -15.28 7.00 5.53
N ILE A 61 -14.06 6.58 5.91
CA ILE A 61 -13.49 6.86 7.24
C ILE A 61 -13.28 8.37 7.40
N LEU A 62 -13.66 8.97 8.54
CA LEU A 62 -13.54 10.42 8.77
C LEU A 62 -12.14 10.97 8.42
N GLY A 63 -12.10 11.98 7.55
CA GLY A 63 -10.87 12.63 7.08
C GLY A 63 -10.10 11.85 6.00
N ALA A 64 -10.64 10.72 5.50
CA ALA A 64 -10.02 10.00 4.40
C ALA A 64 -10.16 10.75 3.08
N VAL A 65 -9.07 10.81 2.31
CA VAL A 65 -9.07 11.33 0.94
C VAL A 65 -9.06 10.17 -0.05
N HIS A 66 -9.89 10.26 -1.08
CA HIS A 66 -9.86 9.28 -2.17
C HIS A 66 -8.63 9.48 -3.05
N VAL A 67 -7.90 8.39 -3.30
CA VAL A 67 -6.79 8.34 -4.25
C VAL A 67 -7.05 7.20 -5.23
N ASP A 68 -7.17 7.52 -6.52
CA ASP A 68 -7.30 6.50 -7.55
C ASP A 68 -5.91 5.94 -7.84
N TRP A 69 -5.57 4.81 -7.24
CA TRP A 69 -4.23 4.21 -7.39
C TRP A 69 -3.84 3.97 -8.86
N ARG A 70 -4.82 3.74 -9.74
CA ARG A 70 -4.57 3.45 -11.16
C ARG A 70 -4.31 4.73 -11.93
N ALA A 71 -5.11 5.78 -11.74
CA ALA A 71 -4.91 7.06 -12.42
C ALA A 71 -3.75 7.87 -11.81
N ASP A 72 -3.63 7.86 -10.49
CA ASP A 72 -2.76 8.78 -9.76
C ASP A 72 -1.37 8.21 -9.49
N LEU A 73 -1.24 6.90 -9.31
CA LEU A 73 0.01 6.25 -8.90
C LEU A 73 0.59 5.29 -9.95
N SER A 74 -0.04 5.16 -11.12
CA SER A 74 0.49 4.37 -12.24
C SER A 74 0.93 5.27 -13.40
N ASP A 75 1.88 4.79 -14.18
CA ASP A 75 2.42 5.54 -15.33
C ASP A 75 1.33 5.77 -16.39
N PRO A 76 0.98 7.02 -16.73
CA PRO A 76 -0.09 7.33 -17.67
C PRO A 76 0.28 7.05 -19.13
N SER A 77 1.57 6.87 -19.44
CA SER A 77 2.04 6.54 -20.79
C SER A 77 1.90 5.04 -21.11
N GLU A 78 1.64 4.22 -20.10
CA GLU A 78 1.51 2.77 -20.27
C GLU A 78 0.14 2.43 -20.85
N THR A 79 0.17 1.85 -22.05
CA THR A 79 -1.02 1.49 -22.84
C THR A 79 -1.35 -0.01 -22.78
N GLY A 80 -0.50 -0.80 -22.12
CA GLY A 80 -0.66 -2.24 -21.95
C GLY A 80 -1.09 -2.65 -20.55
N ASP A 81 -0.89 -3.94 -20.24
CA ASP A 81 -1.21 -4.53 -18.94
C ASP A 81 -0.13 -4.29 -17.88
N ALA A 82 0.98 -3.61 -18.23
CA ALA A 82 2.01 -3.34 -17.25
C ALA A 82 1.50 -2.31 -16.23
N LEU A 83 1.65 -2.59 -14.94
CA LEU A 83 1.28 -1.69 -13.86
C LEU A 83 2.49 -0.88 -13.41
N LEU A 84 3.13 -0.18 -14.35
CA LEU A 84 4.28 0.67 -14.09
C LEU A 84 3.91 1.80 -13.13
N LEU A 85 4.86 2.17 -12.29
CA LEU A 85 4.67 3.18 -11.25
C LEU A 85 4.82 4.59 -11.85
N ALA A 86 3.90 5.50 -11.51
CA ALA A 86 3.98 6.91 -11.93
C ALA A 86 5.31 7.55 -11.52
N GLY A 87 5.77 8.55 -12.28
CA GLY A 87 6.99 9.28 -11.96
C GLY A 87 6.95 9.99 -10.59
N PRO A 88 8.12 10.32 -10.00
CA PRO A 88 8.20 10.92 -8.66
C PRO A 88 7.42 12.21 -8.52
N GLU A 89 7.37 13.05 -9.56
CA GLU A 89 6.63 14.31 -9.53
C GLU A 89 5.11 14.10 -9.47
N GLN A 90 4.58 13.11 -10.20
CA GLN A 90 3.17 12.79 -10.17
C GLN A 90 2.77 12.27 -8.79
N VAL A 91 3.55 11.34 -8.23
CA VAL A 91 3.32 10.84 -6.87
C VAL A 91 3.40 11.96 -5.84
N ALA A 92 4.38 12.85 -5.94
CA ALA A 92 4.49 14.00 -5.03
C ALA A 92 3.29 14.93 -5.11
N ARG A 93 2.77 15.21 -6.32
CA ARG A 93 1.55 16.00 -6.51
C ARG A 93 0.33 15.31 -5.90
N THR A 94 0.12 14.02 -6.20
CA THR A 94 -0.99 13.23 -5.65
C THR A 94 -0.99 13.25 -4.12
N LEU A 95 0.17 12.96 -3.51
CA LEU A 95 0.30 12.96 -2.06
C LEU A 95 0.11 14.36 -1.45
N GLY A 96 0.69 15.38 -2.06
CA GLY A 96 0.51 16.76 -1.62
C GLY A 96 -0.95 17.20 -1.61
N LEU A 97 -1.71 16.87 -2.67
CA LEU A 97 -3.15 17.14 -2.77
C LEU A 97 -3.98 16.34 -1.74
N ALA A 98 -3.52 15.13 -1.40
CA ALA A 98 -4.11 14.34 -0.31
C ALA A 98 -3.66 14.81 1.10
N GLY A 99 -2.94 15.94 1.19
CA GLY A 99 -2.45 16.50 2.45
C GLY A 99 -1.35 15.66 3.11
N VAL A 100 -0.74 14.72 2.37
CA VAL A 100 0.37 13.88 2.83
C VAL A 100 1.67 14.65 2.60
N GLY A 101 2.27 15.11 3.70
CA GLY A 101 3.56 15.77 3.70
C GLY A 101 4.69 14.88 4.21
N ASP A 102 5.90 15.43 4.18
CA ASP A 102 7.06 14.81 4.81
C ASP A 102 6.81 14.54 6.31
N GLY A 103 7.07 13.31 6.76
CA GLY A 103 6.87 12.89 8.16
C GLY A 103 5.45 12.46 8.51
N ALA A 104 4.48 12.53 7.59
CA ALA A 104 3.13 12.05 7.83
C ALA A 104 3.09 10.53 8.08
N THR A 105 2.19 10.10 8.96
CA THR A 105 1.79 8.69 9.07
C THR A 105 0.57 8.46 8.20
N VAL A 106 0.69 7.56 7.23
CA VAL A 106 -0.38 7.24 6.28
C VAL A 106 -1.01 5.90 6.61
N VAL A 107 -2.33 5.86 6.60
CA VAL A 107 -3.12 4.63 6.63
C VAL A 107 -3.87 4.51 5.33
N VAL A 108 -3.66 3.41 4.61
CA VAL A 108 -4.32 3.08 3.35
C VAL A 108 -5.31 1.95 3.57
N TYR A 109 -6.48 2.06 2.95
CA TYR A 109 -7.48 1.00 2.98
C TYR A 109 -8.24 0.87 1.66
N ASP A 110 -8.81 -0.31 1.44
CA ASP A 110 -9.78 -0.58 0.38
C ASP A 110 -10.93 -1.45 0.92
N ASP A 111 -11.74 -1.98 0.02
CA ASP A 111 -12.81 -2.96 0.30
C ASP A 111 -12.64 -4.26 -0.50
N THR A 112 -11.40 -4.57 -0.90
CA THR A 112 -11.05 -5.69 -1.78
C THR A 112 -9.93 -6.54 -1.16
N VAL A 113 -10.06 -6.86 0.13
CA VAL A 113 -9.09 -7.69 0.87
C VAL A 113 -7.67 -7.11 0.77
N SER A 114 -7.55 -5.78 0.87
CA SER A 114 -6.28 -5.03 0.80
C SER A 114 -5.51 -5.13 -0.52
N LEU A 115 -6.12 -5.60 -1.61
CA LEU A 115 -5.46 -5.71 -2.91
C LEU A 115 -4.90 -4.36 -3.41
N PHE A 116 -5.75 -3.34 -3.44
CA PHE A 116 -5.36 -2.00 -3.90
C PHE A 116 -4.63 -1.23 -2.80
N ALA A 117 -5.00 -1.43 -1.54
CA ALA A 117 -4.30 -0.87 -0.39
C ALA A 117 -2.82 -1.33 -0.35
N ALA A 118 -2.55 -2.60 -0.61
CA ALA A 118 -1.19 -3.14 -0.68
C ALA A 118 -0.40 -2.59 -1.87
N ARG A 119 -1.03 -2.47 -3.05
CA ARG A 119 -0.39 -1.88 -4.24
C ARG A 119 -0.03 -0.41 -3.98
N THR A 120 -0.92 0.36 -3.36
CA THR A 120 -0.66 1.75 -2.98
C THR A 120 0.41 1.83 -1.89
N TRP A 121 0.30 1.04 -0.83
CA TRP A 121 1.32 0.96 0.22
C TRP A 121 2.73 0.75 -0.36
N TRP A 122 2.87 -0.18 -1.31
CA TRP A 122 4.15 -0.41 -1.99
C TRP A 122 4.56 0.80 -2.83
N SER A 123 3.66 1.43 -3.60
CA SER A 123 3.95 2.66 -4.37
C SER A 123 4.56 3.74 -3.50
N LEU A 124 3.95 4.02 -2.34
CA LEU A 124 4.39 5.10 -1.47
C LEU A 124 5.78 4.80 -0.87
N ARG A 125 6.01 3.54 -0.53
CA ARG A 125 7.27 3.04 -0.01
C ARG A 125 8.40 3.10 -1.04
N VAL A 126 8.10 2.85 -2.32
CA VAL A 126 9.07 3.04 -3.42
C VAL A 126 9.56 4.49 -3.48
N TYR A 127 8.73 5.48 -3.10
CA TYR A 127 9.13 6.88 -3.01
C TYR A 127 9.55 7.33 -1.60
N GLY A 128 9.84 6.38 -0.70
CA GLY A 128 10.50 6.68 0.56
C GLY A 128 9.58 7.20 1.67
N LEU A 129 8.26 7.03 1.53
CA LEU A 129 7.33 7.21 2.64
C LEU A 129 7.37 5.95 3.53
N GLU A 130 7.99 6.04 4.70
CA GLU A 130 8.25 4.87 5.56
C GLU A 130 7.07 4.54 6.49
N SER A 131 6.42 5.56 7.05
CA SER A 131 5.29 5.42 7.98
C SER A 131 3.98 5.23 7.21
N VAL A 132 3.85 4.07 6.56
CA VAL A 132 2.64 3.67 5.81
C VAL A 132 2.14 2.35 6.35
N ARG A 133 0.85 2.33 6.69
CA ARG A 133 0.15 1.17 7.25
C ARG A 133 -1.05 0.80 6.40
N ILE A 134 -1.36 -0.48 6.31
CA ILE A 134 -2.62 -0.96 5.73
C ILE A 134 -3.62 -1.15 6.86
N LEU A 135 -4.86 -0.68 6.69
CA LEU A 135 -5.94 -0.95 7.64
C LEU A 135 -6.31 -2.45 7.58
N ASP A 136 -6.08 -3.16 8.67
CA ASP A 136 -6.43 -4.57 8.79
C ASP A 136 -7.96 -4.74 8.70
N GLY A 137 -8.40 -5.65 7.84
CA GLY A 137 -9.82 -5.83 7.51
C GLY A 137 -10.45 -4.75 6.59
N GLY A 138 -9.73 -3.66 6.30
CA GLY A 138 -10.17 -2.60 5.38
C GLY A 138 -11.45 -1.87 5.82
N PHE A 139 -12.11 -1.21 4.87
CA PHE A 139 -13.40 -0.53 5.11
C PHE A 139 -14.51 -1.48 5.60
N PRO A 140 -14.64 -2.73 5.12
CA PRO A 140 -15.67 -3.64 5.61
C PRO A 140 -15.60 -3.87 7.13
N ALA A 141 -14.42 -4.15 7.68
CA ALA A 141 -14.25 -4.34 9.12
C ALA A 141 -14.58 -3.06 9.91
N TRP A 142 -14.17 -1.89 9.40
CA TRP A 142 -14.50 -0.60 10.01
C TRP A 142 -16.02 -0.41 10.17
N VAL A 143 -16.78 -0.73 9.13
CA VAL A 143 -18.26 -0.63 9.13
C VAL A 143 -18.90 -1.71 9.99
N GLU A 144 -18.44 -2.96 9.91
CA GLU A 144 -18.95 -4.09 10.70
C GLU A 144 -18.82 -3.85 12.21
N GLU A 145 -17.73 -3.20 12.62
CA GLU A 145 -17.49 -2.80 14.00
C GLU A 145 -18.27 -1.55 14.44
N GLY A 146 -19.12 -0.98 13.56
CA GLY A 146 -19.98 0.16 13.87
C GLY A 146 -19.22 1.48 14.07
N ARG A 147 -18.02 1.62 13.47
CA ARG A 147 -17.21 2.83 13.63
C ARG A 147 -17.75 3.98 12.78
N GLN A 148 -17.44 5.20 13.22
CA GLN A 148 -17.93 6.41 12.56
C GLN A 148 -17.43 6.54 11.12
N THR A 149 -18.34 6.90 10.23
CA THR A 149 -18.06 7.24 8.82
C THR A 149 -18.44 8.69 8.54
N SER A 150 -17.93 9.21 7.43
CA SER A 150 -18.13 10.56 6.94
C SER A 150 -18.58 10.52 5.48
N THR A 151 -19.26 11.57 5.05
CA THR A 151 -19.54 11.90 3.63
C THR A 151 -18.99 13.28 3.26
N ALA A 152 -18.24 13.94 4.15
CA ALA A 152 -17.60 15.22 3.88
C ALA A 152 -16.50 15.06 2.84
N THR A 153 -16.47 15.94 1.84
CA THR A 153 -15.54 15.84 0.71
C THR A 153 -14.56 17.01 0.61
N ASP A 154 -14.46 17.80 1.68
CA ASP A 154 -13.57 18.96 1.70
C ASP A 154 -12.11 18.51 1.57
N PRO A 155 -11.33 19.08 0.62
CA PRO A 155 -9.94 18.71 0.46
C PRO A 155 -9.12 19.19 1.66
N PRO A 156 -8.12 18.42 2.12
CA PRO A 156 -7.20 18.89 3.15
C PRO A 156 -6.30 20.02 2.61
N PRO A 157 -5.65 20.79 3.49
CA PRO A 157 -4.59 21.69 3.07
C PRO A 157 -3.50 20.93 2.30
N VAL A 158 -3.08 21.49 1.18
CA VAL A 158 -2.00 20.93 0.35
C VAL A 158 -0.72 20.85 1.18
N ALA A 159 -0.09 19.68 1.15
CA ALA A 159 1.19 19.43 1.82
C ALA A 159 2.33 19.28 0.82
N HIS A 160 3.56 19.34 1.31
CA HIS A 160 4.76 19.08 0.53
C HIS A 160 5.33 17.71 0.87
N PHE A 161 5.44 16.84 -0.14
CA PHE A 161 6.10 15.53 -0.05
C PHE A 161 7.33 15.50 -0.94
N THR A 162 8.46 15.08 -0.36
CA THR A 162 9.73 14.95 -1.06
C THR A 162 9.97 13.48 -1.46
N PRO A 163 9.78 13.09 -2.75
CA PRO A 163 9.93 11.71 -3.17
C PRO A 163 11.40 11.27 -3.13
N ARG A 164 11.65 10.13 -2.49
CA ARG A 164 12.98 9.50 -2.38
C ARG A 164 12.91 8.08 -2.95
N SER A 165 13.23 7.95 -4.24
CA SER A 165 13.17 6.68 -4.97
C SER A 165 14.06 5.61 -4.33
N GLN A 166 13.46 4.50 -3.91
CA GLN A 166 14.14 3.31 -3.39
C GLN A 166 14.28 2.27 -4.50
N SER A 167 15.36 2.36 -5.28
CA SER A 167 15.62 1.47 -6.43
C SER A 167 15.54 -0.02 -6.06
N ARG A 168 15.96 -0.41 -4.85
CA ARG A 168 15.89 -1.81 -4.38
C ARG A 168 14.47 -2.38 -4.21
N MET A 169 13.44 -1.54 -4.18
CA MET A 169 12.04 -1.99 -4.01
C MET A 169 11.37 -2.38 -5.33
N ARG A 170 12.03 -2.12 -6.46
CA ARG A 170 11.54 -2.43 -7.80
C ARG A 170 12.65 -3.09 -8.61
N LEU A 171 12.35 -4.25 -9.15
CA LEU A 171 13.26 -4.97 -10.05
C LEU A 171 12.77 -4.83 -11.49
N THR A 172 13.70 -4.66 -12.42
CA THR A 172 13.43 -4.74 -13.86
C THR A 172 13.44 -6.20 -14.32
N THR A 173 12.93 -6.45 -15.53
CA THR A 173 13.02 -7.78 -16.16
C THR A 173 14.47 -8.29 -16.25
N SER A 174 15.42 -7.38 -16.52
CA SER A 174 16.85 -7.72 -16.57
C SER A 174 17.40 -8.10 -15.20
N ASP A 175 16.99 -7.37 -14.14
CA ASP A 175 17.38 -7.70 -12.77
C ASP A 175 16.84 -9.08 -12.37
N VAL A 176 15.56 -9.35 -12.62
CA VAL A 176 14.96 -10.65 -12.33
C VAL A 176 15.70 -11.76 -13.08
N ARG A 177 15.97 -11.59 -14.38
CA ARG A 177 16.72 -12.55 -15.18
C ARG A 177 18.10 -12.85 -14.61
N ALA A 178 18.81 -11.83 -14.14
CA ALA A 178 20.14 -12.00 -13.53
C ALA A 178 20.08 -12.74 -12.19
N LEU A 179 18.96 -12.66 -11.47
CA LEU A 179 18.77 -13.31 -10.17
C LEU A 179 18.27 -14.76 -10.26
N LEU A 180 17.79 -15.23 -11.41
CA LEU A 180 17.19 -16.57 -11.57
C LEU A 180 18.14 -17.72 -11.22
N SER A 181 19.45 -17.54 -11.38
CA SER A 181 20.47 -18.55 -11.04
C SER A 181 21.03 -18.40 -9.63
N SER A 182 20.59 -17.40 -8.86
CA SER A 182 21.12 -17.13 -7.52
C SER A 182 20.51 -18.09 -6.49
N PRO A 183 21.32 -18.84 -5.72
CA PRO A 183 20.81 -19.73 -4.67
C PRO A 183 20.21 -18.97 -3.47
N ASP A 184 20.55 -17.69 -3.32
CA ASP A 184 20.10 -16.84 -2.21
C ASP A 184 18.77 -16.12 -2.52
N VAL A 185 18.17 -16.37 -3.69
CA VAL A 185 16.95 -15.69 -4.14
C VAL A 185 15.80 -16.69 -4.25
N THR A 186 14.66 -16.32 -3.68
CA THR A 186 13.39 -17.01 -3.89
C THR A 186 12.44 -16.06 -4.60
N LEU A 187 11.95 -16.46 -5.78
CA LEU A 187 10.89 -15.74 -6.49
C LEU A 187 9.53 -16.27 -6.05
N LEU A 188 8.71 -15.39 -5.48
CA LEU A 188 7.35 -15.71 -5.04
C LEU A 188 6.36 -15.14 -6.06
N ASP A 189 5.56 -16.01 -6.67
CA ASP A 189 4.48 -15.63 -7.57
C ASP A 189 3.14 -15.64 -6.81
N ALA A 190 2.49 -14.49 -6.70
CA ALA A 190 1.24 -14.32 -5.95
C ALA A 190 -0.02 -14.58 -6.80
N ARG A 191 0.13 -14.97 -8.07
CA ARG A 191 -1.00 -15.27 -8.96
C ARG A 191 -1.69 -16.58 -8.60
N ALA A 192 -2.88 -16.79 -9.15
CA ALA A 192 -3.59 -18.03 -8.96
C ALA A 192 -2.79 -19.22 -9.54
N PRO A 193 -2.94 -20.45 -8.98
CA PRO A 193 -2.22 -21.62 -9.46
C PRO A 193 -2.39 -21.90 -10.97
N ALA A 194 -3.56 -21.59 -11.55
CA ALA A 194 -3.81 -21.76 -12.98
C ALA A 194 -3.00 -20.79 -13.84
N GLU A 195 -2.87 -19.53 -13.42
CA GLU A 195 -2.06 -18.51 -14.10
C GLU A 195 -0.56 -18.82 -14.02
N TYR A 196 -0.10 -19.25 -12.85
CA TYR A 196 1.28 -19.69 -12.64
C TYR A 196 1.63 -20.85 -13.58
N ARG A 197 0.79 -21.89 -13.62
CA ARG A 197 0.98 -23.06 -14.50
C ARG A 197 0.75 -22.75 -15.99
N GLY A 198 0.07 -21.65 -16.30
CA GLY A 198 -0.20 -21.23 -17.68
C GLY A 198 -1.44 -21.84 -18.31
N HIS A 199 -2.42 -22.23 -17.49
CA HIS A 199 -3.72 -22.68 -17.97
C HIS A 199 -4.69 -21.51 -18.18
N GLU A 200 -4.43 -20.37 -17.54
CA GLU A 200 -5.22 -19.14 -17.60
C GLU A 200 -4.28 -17.91 -17.59
N GLY A 201 -4.84 -16.73 -17.83
CA GLY A 201 -4.14 -15.46 -17.66
C GLY A 201 -4.64 -14.36 -18.59
N ASN A 202 -4.60 -13.12 -18.10
CA ASN A 202 -5.05 -11.96 -18.85
C ASN A 202 -3.94 -11.33 -19.71
N THR A 203 -2.71 -11.80 -19.57
CA THR A 203 -1.53 -11.30 -20.29
C THR A 203 -1.06 -12.31 -21.34
N LYS A 204 -0.84 -11.85 -22.58
CA LYS A 204 -0.17 -12.66 -23.60
C LYS A 204 1.23 -13.02 -23.09
N ARG A 205 1.53 -14.32 -22.97
CA ARG A 205 2.91 -14.75 -22.78
C ARG A 205 3.69 -14.39 -24.05
N LEU A 206 4.65 -13.49 -23.93
CA LEU A 206 5.70 -13.34 -24.94
C LEU A 206 6.54 -14.62 -24.82
N GLY A 207 6.38 -15.52 -25.80
CA GLY A 207 7.06 -16.82 -25.87
C GLY A 207 8.58 -16.71 -25.86
#